data_AF-A0A2V5M5G6-F1
#
_entry.id   AF-A0A2V5M5G6-F1
#
_cell.length_a   1.000
_cell.length_b   1.000
_cell.length_c   1.000
_cell.angle_alpha   90.00
_cell.angle_beta   90.00
_cell.angle_gamma   90.00
#
_symmetry.space_group_name_H-M   'P 1'
#
loop_
_entity.id
_entity.type
_entity.pdbx_description
1 polymer ?
#
loop_
_entity_poly.entity_id
_entity_poly.type
_entity_poly.pdbx_seq_one_letter_code
_entity_poly.pdbx_strand_id
1 'polypeptide(L)'
;MEINPLLLTKSGEFVAADCRITIDDYAVARHPELGIEIAREFDHPPTTLERIAYAVEQNDHRGTFYFAQLATTAPKESKGLVGFHGAGGGGSMMSMDAIVNAGFTIANFTDTSGNPSASKVYRAARIILAQPDLVGYFGSGSGVASQEQYWSAYGLAKAFWELDLDIPAVIRLGGNTEDRAVDILQRMSKLLRAPVEGYRKSDTPAFIAARFAELVADAKGAKWRPRSPRVPKFVKSSPATMLPVKTGCVWIDTLQWQQIRLVIEANSGGLILDRDGAPAAALSTEEFATKDSELLACDVECRLAGIEGFYLELDVPGVDELIGGGL
;
A
#
# COMPACT_ATOMS: atom_id res chain seq x y z
N MET A 1 19.65 -19.56 -19.97
CA MET A 1 19.49 -19.58 -21.43
C MET A 1 19.31 -21.01 -21.88
N GLU A 2 18.21 -21.29 -22.54
CA GLU A 2 17.86 -22.58 -23.13
C GLU A 2 17.63 -22.36 -24.63
N ILE A 3 18.22 -23.21 -25.47
CA ILE A 3 18.02 -23.20 -26.92
C ILE A 3 17.40 -24.54 -27.29
N ASN A 4 16.15 -24.54 -27.72
CA ASN A 4 15.44 -25.76 -28.06
C ASN A 4 14.37 -25.54 -29.15
N PRO A 5 14.62 -25.94 -30.41
CA PRO A 5 15.77 -26.74 -30.87
C PRO A 5 16.99 -25.91 -31.30
N LEU A 6 18.19 -26.44 -31.06
CA LEU A 6 19.40 -26.07 -31.79
C LEU A 6 19.46 -26.91 -33.07
N LEU A 7 19.14 -26.30 -34.21
CA LEU A 7 19.05 -26.99 -35.50
C LEU A 7 20.42 -27.14 -36.15
N LEU A 8 20.65 -28.27 -36.83
CA LEU A 8 21.73 -28.44 -37.81
C LEU A 8 21.11 -28.35 -39.22
N THR A 9 21.48 -27.34 -39.99
CA THR A 9 20.99 -27.14 -41.35
C THR A 9 21.60 -28.17 -42.31
N LYS A 10 21.01 -28.30 -43.51
CA LYS A 10 21.57 -29.15 -44.57
C LYS A 10 22.93 -28.65 -45.09
N SER A 11 23.25 -27.35 -44.91
CA SER A 11 24.56 -26.76 -45.20
C SER A 11 25.60 -27.06 -44.12
N GLY A 12 25.23 -27.70 -43.01
CA GLY A 12 26.13 -28.03 -41.90
C GLY A 12 26.27 -26.91 -40.86
N GLU A 13 25.39 -25.92 -40.86
CA GLU A 13 25.41 -24.78 -39.94
C GLU A 13 24.48 -25.03 -38.74
N PHE A 14 24.87 -24.56 -37.56
CA PHE A 14 24.01 -24.56 -36.38
C PHE A 14 23.17 -23.29 -36.31
N VAL A 15 21.87 -23.43 -36.07
CA VAL A 15 20.92 -22.31 -35.91
C VAL A 15 20.14 -22.49 -34.62
N ALA A 16 20.17 -21.50 -33.74
CA ALA A 16 19.26 -21.41 -32.61
C ALA A 16 17.87 -21.00 -33.12
N ALA A 17 16.98 -21.98 -33.33
CA ALA A 17 15.65 -21.72 -33.89
C ALA A 17 14.69 -21.12 -32.86
N ASP A 18 14.91 -21.44 -31.59
CA ASP A 18 14.22 -20.85 -30.46
C ASP A 18 15.21 -20.69 -29.30
N CYS A 19 14.98 -19.69 -28.45
CA CYS A 19 15.81 -19.39 -27.30
C CYS A 19 14.99 -18.76 -26.17
N ARG A 20 14.99 -19.40 -25.01
CA ARG A 20 14.46 -18.82 -23.77
C ARG A 20 15.62 -18.36 -22.87
N ILE A 21 15.64 -17.08 -22.55
CA ILE A 21 16.62 -16.48 -21.64
C ILE A 21 15.89 -15.88 -20.45
N THR A 22 16.31 -16.25 -19.25
CA THR A 22 15.97 -15.54 -18.01
C THR A 22 17.21 -14.79 -17.55
N ILE A 23 17.04 -13.51 -17.23
CA ILE A 23 18.09 -12.64 -16.70
C ILE A 23 17.87 -12.50 -15.19
N ASP A 24 18.95 -12.55 -14.42
CA ASP A 24 18.92 -12.25 -12.99
C ASP A 24 18.55 -10.78 -12.79
N ASP A 25 17.49 -10.52 -12.04
CA ASP A 25 16.92 -9.20 -11.86
C ASP A 25 17.87 -8.24 -11.13
N TYR A 26 18.69 -8.77 -10.21
CA TYR A 26 19.76 -8.03 -9.54
C TYR A 26 20.91 -7.62 -10.47
N ALA A 27 21.03 -8.25 -11.64
CA ALA A 27 22.07 -7.92 -12.61
C ALA A 27 21.64 -6.78 -13.55
N VAL A 28 20.34 -6.52 -13.72
CA VAL A 28 19.82 -5.58 -14.74
C VAL A 28 20.40 -4.17 -14.60
N ALA A 29 20.57 -3.66 -13.37
CA ALA A 29 21.17 -2.34 -13.15
C ALA A 29 22.62 -2.22 -13.66
N ARG A 30 23.32 -3.34 -13.85
CA ARG A 30 24.69 -3.40 -14.39
C ARG A 30 24.72 -3.57 -15.91
N HIS A 31 23.57 -3.78 -16.53
CA HIS A 31 23.42 -4.11 -17.95
C HIS A 31 22.36 -3.22 -18.63
N PRO A 32 22.54 -1.87 -18.64
CA PRO A 32 21.59 -0.94 -19.23
C PRO A 32 21.37 -1.20 -20.74
N GLU A 33 22.33 -1.81 -21.42
CA GLU A 33 22.25 -2.20 -22.83
C GLU A 33 21.13 -3.21 -23.13
N LEU A 34 20.63 -3.94 -22.12
CA LEU A 34 19.56 -4.90 -22.28
C LEU A 34 18.18 -4.24 -22.46
N GLY A 35 18.03 -2.95 -22.11
CA GLY A 35 16.77 -2.23 -22.23
C GLY A 35 15.62 -2.80 -21.39
N ILE A 36 15.94 -3.54 -20.32
CA ILE A 36 14.95 -4.15 -19.42
C ILE A 36 14.43 -3.07 -18.47
N GLU A 37 13.18 -2.64 -18.68
CA GLU A 37 12.52 -1.64 -17.83
C GLU A 37 12.12 -2.24 -16.47
N ILE A 38 11.55 -3.45 -16.48
CA ILE A 38 11.16 -4.18 -15.28
C ILE A 38 11.84 -5.53 -15.30
N ALA A 39 12.68 -5.75 -14.30
CA ALA A 39 13.47 -6.96 -14.15
C ALA A 39 12.70 -8.14 -13.53
N ARG A 40 11.41 -7.97 -13.20
CA ARG A 40 10.58 -9.01 -12.56
C ARG A 40 10.03 -9.99 -13.59
N GLU A 41 10.03 -11.27 -13.24
CA GLU A 41 9.39 -12.31 -14.04
C GLU A 41 7.87 -12.30 -13.81
N PHE A 42 7.13 -12.15 -14.90
CA PHE A 42 5.68 -12.27 -14.97
C PHE A 42 5.36 -13.26 -16.10
N ASP A 43 4.18 -13.90 -16.05
CA ASP A 43 3.68 -14.74 -17.16
C ASP A 43 3.04 -13.92 -18.30
N HIS A 44 2.98 -12.60 -18.13
CA HIS A 44 2.46 -11.62 -19.08
C HIS A 44 3.37 -10.38 -19.15
N PRO A 45 3.25 -9.53 -20.20
CA PRO A 45 3.86 -8.20 -20.16
C PRO A 45 3.40 -7.42 -18.91
N PRO A 46 4.27 -6.60 -18.28
CA PRO A 46 3.89 -5.87 -17.08
C PRO A 46 2.63 -5.02 -17.32
N THR A 47 1.69 -5.10 -16.39
CA THR A 47 0.49 -4.27 -16.36
C THR A 47 0.83 -2.84 -15.93
N THR A 48 -0.12 -1.91 -16.09
CA THR A 48 0.07 -0.52 -15.65
C THR A 48 0.29 -0.44 -14.13
N LEU A 49 -0.44 -1.22 -13.33
CA LEU A 49 -0.26 -1.25 -11.87
C LEU A 49 1.10 -1.81 -11.47
N GLU A 50 1.61 -2.82 -12.17
CA GLU A 50 2.95 -3.37 -11.91
C GLU A 50 4.07 -2.38 -12.26
N ARG A 51 3.93 -1.62 -13.35
CA ARG A 51 4.85 -0.51 -13.67
C ARG A 51 4.87 0.53 -12.56
N ILE A 52 3.70 0.95 -12.10
CA ILE A 52 3.59 1.94 -11.01
C ILE A 52 4.22 1.38 -9.72
N ALA A 53 3.91 0.14 -9.35
CA ALA A 53 4.45 -0.49 -8.16
C ALA A 53 5.98 -0.63 -8.22
N TYR A 54 6.53 -1.01 -9.37
CA TYR A 54 7.97 -1.10 -9.58
C TYR A 54 8.64 0.27 -9.43
N ALA A 55 8.06 1.33 -9.99
CA ALA A 55 8.56 2.69 -9.84
C ALA A 55 8.55 3.17 -8.36
N VAL A 56 7.52 2.81 -7.58
CA VAL A 56 7.50 3.10 -6.14
C VAL A 56 8.63 2.41 -5.40
N GLU A 57 8.87 1.12 -5.69
CA GLU A 57 9.92 0.34 -5.04
C GLU A 57 11.33 0.89 -5.32
N GLN A 58 11.59 1.34 -6.55
CA GLN A 58 12.89 1.91 -6.91
C GLN A 58 13.21 3.23 -6.19
N ASN A 59 12.19 3.98 -5.76
CA ASN A 59 12.34 5.32 -5.18
C ASN A 59 12.43 5.37 -3.65
N ASP A 60 12.14 4.26 -2.97
CA ASP A 60 12.24 4.13 -1.51
C ASP A 60 12.91 2.79 -1.16
N HIS A 61 14.14 2.81 -0.64
CA HIS A 61 14.88 1.59 -0.28
C HIS A 61 14.55 1.07 1.13
N ARG A 62 13.61 1.68 1.86
CA ARG A 62 13.19 1.25 3.21
C ARG A 62 12.22 0.07 3.10
N GLY A 63 12.71 -1.12 3.44
CA GLY A 63 11.97 -2.37 3.27
C GLY A 63 11.68 -2.70 1.81
N THR A 64 10.93 -3.78 1.59
CA THR A 64 10.57 -4.31 0.28
C THR A 64 9.12 -3.96 -0.06
N PHE A 65 8.86 -3.63 -1.31
CA PHE A 65 7.52 -3.60 -1.90
C PHE A 65 7.50 -4.38 -3.22
N TYR A 66 6.80 -5.51 -3.19
CA TYR A 66 6.49 -6.31 -4.37
C TYR A 66 5.00 -6.25 -4.68
N PHE A 67 4.65 -6.22 -5.96
CA PHE A 67 3.28 -6.30 -6.46
C PHE A 67 3.29 -7.09 -7.76
N ALA A 68 2.37 -8.05 -7.87
CA ALA A 68 2.01 -8.74 -9.10
C ALA A 68 0.48 -8.79 -9.20
N GLN A 69 -0.05 -8.44 -10.36
CA GLN A 69 -1.48 -8.60 -10.62
C GLN A 69 -1.75 -10.07 -10.96
N LEU A 70 -2.81 -10.63 -10.36
CA LEU A 70 -3.21 -12.02 -10.58
C LEU A 70 -4.56 -12.03 -11.30
N ALA A 71 -5.64 -12.41 -10.61
CA ALA A 71 -6.95 -12.49 -11.24
C ALA A 71 -7.62 -11.10 -11.34
N THR A 72 -8.08 -10.75 -12.54
CA THR A 72 -8.92 -9.56 -12.77
C THR A 72 -10.42 -9.86 -12.75
N THR A 73 -10.79 -11.15 -12.75
CA THR A 73 -12.18 -11.62 -12.65
C THR A 73 -12.27 -12.83 -11.73
N ALA A 74 -13.27 -12.87 -10.86
CA ALA A 74 -13.55 -14.05 -10.04
C ALA A 74 -14.34 -15.10 -10.84
N PRO A 75 -13.96 -16.40 -10.79
CA PRO A 75 -14.78 -17.50 -11.31
C PRO A 75 -16.17 -17.56 -10.66
N LYS A 76 -17.12 -18.25 -11.28
CA LYS A 76 -18.54 -18.27 -10.83
C LYS A 76 -18.71 -18.90 -9.44
N GLU A 77 -17.87 -19.86 -9.11
CA GLU A 77 -17.81 -20.58 -7.85
C GLU A 77 -17.08 -19.82 -6.73
N SER A 78 -16.41 -18.71 -7.07
CA SER A 78 -15.69 -17.87 -6.11
C SER A 78 -16.64 -16.94 -5.35
N LYS A 79 -16.28 -16.65 -4.11
CA LYS A 79 -16.93 -15.64 -3.27
C LYS A 79 -16.54 -14.21 -3.64
N GLY A 80 -15.63 -14.02 -4.59
CA GLY A 80 -15.24 -12.71 -5.13
C GLY A 80 -13.74 -12.47 -5.14
N LEU A 81 -13.34 -11.33 -5.70
CA LEU A 81 -11.94 -10.88 -5.74
C LEU A 81 -11.51 -10.25 -4.42
N VAL A 82 -10.34 -10.61 -3.92
CA VAL A 82 -9.77 -10.07 -2.68
C VAL A 82 -8.47 -9.36 -2.99
N GLY A 83 -8.37 -8.10 -2.56
CA GLY A 83 -7.11 -7.38 -2.55
C GLY A 83 -6.22 -7.92 -1.45
N PHE A 84 -5.09 -8.53 -1.80
CA PHE A 84 -4.23 -9.23 -0.84
C PHE A 84 -2.98 -8.41 -0.52
N HIS A 85 -2.67 -8.27 0.77
CA HIS A 85 -1.51 -7.53 1.28
C HIS A 85 -0.67 -8.41 2.21
N GLY A 86 0.40 -8.99 1.66
CA GLY A 86 1.38 -9.76 2.40
C GLY A 86 2.36 -8.88 3.19
N ALA A 87 2.85 -9.42 4.31
CA ALA A 87 3.92 -8.83 5.12
C ALA A 87 4.96 -9.91 5.47
N GLY A 88 5.71 -10.34 4.46
CA GLY A 88 6.78 -11.33 4.51
C GLY A 88 6.41 -12.62 3.76
N GLY A 89 7.17 -12.94 2.72
CA GLY A 89 6.89 -14.00 1.73
C GLY A 89 6.25 -15.29 2.26
N GLY A 90 6.99 -16.11 3.03
CA GLY A 90 6.51 -17.43 3.47
C GLY A 90 5.18 -17.41 4.24
N GLY A 91 5.03 -16.46 5.17
CA GLY A 91 3.78 -16.31 5.94
C GLY A 91 2.64 -15.70 5.14
N SER A 92 2.97 -14.86 4.15
CA SER A 92 1.99 -14.30 3.23
C SER A 92 1.42 -15.39 2.33
N MET A 93 2.25 -16.29 1.79
CA MET A 93 1.76 -17.43 1.00
C MET A 93 0.82 -18.35 1.80
N MET A 94 1.16 -18.67 3.05
CA MET A 94 0.25 -19.43 3.93
C MET A 94 -1.10 -18.72 4.17
N SER A 95 -1.08 -17.39 4.22
CA SER A 95 -2.30 -16.60 4.40
C SER A 95 -3.12 -16.48 3.12
N MET A 96 -2.45 -16.48 1.96
CA MET A 96 -3.08 -16.57 0.65
C MET A 96 -3.83 -17.90 0.50
N ASP A 97 -3.20 -19.02 0.88
CA ASP A 97 -3.83 -20.33 0.91
C ASP A 97 -5.07 -20.35 1.81
N ALA A 98 -5.02 -19.70 2.98
CA ALA A 98 -6.18 -19.60 3.89
C ALA A 98 -7.37 -18.89 3.24
N ILE A 99 -7.14 -17.83 2.47
CA ILE A 99 -8.19 -17.08 1.76
C ILE A 99 -8.72 -17.86 0.55
N VAL A 100 -7.84 -18.52 -0.20
CA VAL A 100 -8.25 -19.40 -1.30
C VAL A 100 -9.08 -20.57 -0.78
N ASN A 101 -8.66 -21.20 0.32
CA ASN A 101 -9.43 -22.27 0.99
C ASN A 101 -10.77 -21.78 1.56
N ALA A 102 -10.87 -20.49 1.89
CA ALA A 102 -12.14 -19.86 2.27
C ALA A 102 -13.07 -19.60 1.06
N GLY A 103 -12.62 -19.88 -0.16
CA GLY A 103 -13.41 -19.81 -1.40
C GLY A 103 -13.30 -18.49 -2.16
N PHE A 104 -12.29 -17.67 -1.86
CA PHE A 104 -12.05 -16.39 -2.56
C PHE A 104 -11.01 -16.51 -3.65
N THR A 105 -11.01 -15.53 -4.56
CA THR A 105 -10.00 -15.40 -5.61
C THR A 105 -9.11 -14.20 -5.30
N ILE A 106 -7.79 -14.39 -5.36
CA ILE A 106 -6.83 -13.34 -5.05
C ILE A 106 -6.61 -12.45 -6.28
N ALA A 107 -6.82 -11.14 -6.14
CA ALA A 107 -6.69 -10.19 -7.24
C ALA A 107 -5.22 -9.86 -7.57
N ASN A 108 -4.36 -9.89 -6.56
CA ASN A 108 -2.96 -9.53 -6.66
C ASN A 108 -2.14 -10.25 -5.59
N PHE A 109 -0.84 -10.38 -5.78
CA PHE A 109 0.09 -10.66 -4.69
C PHE A 109 0.89 -9.39 -4.38
N THR A 110 0.83 -8.93 -3.14
CA THR A 110 1.64 -7.82 -2.65
C THR A 110 2.46 -8.29 -1.46
N ASP A 111 3.72 -7.88 -1.37
CA ASP A 111 4.55 -8.05 -0.18
C ASP A 111 5.13 -6.71 0.26
N THR A 112 4.80 -6.26 1.47
CA THR A 112 5.50 -5.16 2.15
C THR A 112 6.24 -5.70 3.36
N SER A 113 7.52 -6.02 3.19
CA SER A 113 8.35 -6.65 4.21
C SER A 113 9.67 -5.90 4.44
N GLY A 114 10.58 -6.41 5.28
CA GLY A 114 11.87 -5.75 5.55
C GLY A 114 11.78 -4.42 6.31
N ASN A 115 10.73 -4.22 7.10
CA ASN A 115 10.45 -2.98 7.86
C ASN A 115 10.20 -1.77 6.93
N PRO A 116 9.15 -1.85 6.11
CA PRO A 116 8.84 -0.80 5.14
C PRO A 116 8.42 0.49 5.84
N SER A 117 8.63 1.62 5.16
CA SER A 117 8.11 2.91 5.58
C SER A 117 6.58 2.91 5.57
N ALA A 118 5.95 3.74 6.40
CA ALA A 118 4.49 3.87 6.39
C ALA A 118 3.98 4.40 5.04
N SER A 119 4.76 5.26 4.39
CA SER A 119 4.43 5.80 3.07
C SER A 119 4.52 4.72 1.97
N LYS A 120 5.44 3.76 2.07
CA LYS A 120 5.51 2.59 1.17
C LYS A 120 4.29 1.69 1.34
N VAL A 121 3.89 1.38 2.58
CA VAL A 121 2.66 0.60 2.86
C VAL A 121 1.40 1.32 2.35
N TYR A 122 1.33 2.64 2.54
CA TYR A 122 0.26 3.47 2.00
C TYR A 122 0.16 3.36 0.46
N ARG A 123 1.29 3.46 -0.26
CA ARG A 123 1.33 3.32 -1.72
C ARG A 123 0.92 1.93 -2.18
N ALA A 124 1.40 0.89 -1.49
CA ALA A 124 0.99 -0.48 -1.77
C ALA A 124 -0.53 -0.65 -1.63
N ALA A 125 -1.13 -0.12 -0.56
CA ALA A 125 -2.57 -0.14 -0.34
C ALA A 125 -3.35 0.64 -1.42
N ARG A 126 -2.86 1.83 -1.82
CA ARG A 126 -3.43 2.64 -2.92
C ARG A 126 -3.41 1.87 -4.25
N ILE A 127 -2.32 1.16 -4.56
CA ILE A 127 -2.18 0.35 -5.79
C ILE A 127 -3.12 -0.86 -5.75
N ILE A 128 -3.23 -1.56 -4.63
CA ILE A 128 -4.18 -2.68 -4.47
C ILE A 128 -5.61 -2.19 -4.68
N LEU A 129 -5.97 -1.07 -4.07
CA LEU A 129 -7.30 -0.45 -4.16
C LEU A 129 -7.54 0.30 -5.49
N ALA A 130 -6.58 0.34 -6.40
CA ALA A 130 -6.83 0.78 -7.77
C ALA A 130 -7.51 -0.31 -8.61
N GLN A 131 -7.52 -1.56 -8.13
CA GLN A 131 -8.19 -2.68 -8.81
C GLN A 131 -9.70 -2.66 -8.51
N PRO A 132 -10.59 -2.77 -9.51
CA PRO A 132 -12.03 -2.79 -9.29
C PRO A 132 -12.54 -4.13 -8.78
N ASP A 133 -13.83 -4.16 -8.39
CA ASP A 133 -14.61 -5.36 -8.09
C ASP A 133 -14.12 -6.21 -6.90
N LEU A 134 -13.21 -5.67 -6.09
CA LEU A 134 -12.80 -6.29 -4.83
C LEU A 134 -13.99 -6.39 -3.87
N VAL A 135 -14.18 -7.54 -3.24
CA VAL A 135 -15.21 -7.74 -2.20
C VAL A 135 -14.68 -7.46 -0.79
N GLY A 136 -13.36 -7.33 -0.65
CA GLY A 136 -12.70 -7.02 0.61
C GLY A 136 -11.19 -6.88 0.46
N TYR A 137 -10.56 -6.35 1.50
CA TYR A 137 -9.12 -6.18 1.61
C TYR A 137 -8.58 -7.11 2.70
N PHE A 138 -7.65 -8.00 2.36
CA PHE A 138 -7.09 -8.94 3.31
C PHE A 138 -5.58 -8.76 3.44
N GLY A 139 -5.10 -8.52 4.66
CA GLY A 139 -3.68 -8.35 4.96
C GLY A 139 -3.20 -9.39 5.97
N SER A 140 -2.09 -10.07 5.70
CA SER A 140 -1.49 -11.01 6.67
C SER A 140 -0.05 -11.34 6.31
N GLY A 141 0.80 -11.43 7.33
CA GLY A 141 2.21 -11.82 7.21
C GLY A 141 2.57 -13.05 8.05
N SER A 142 3.86 -13.28 8.26
CA SER A 142 4.34 -14.41 9.10
C SER A 142 3.99 -14.24 10.58
N GLY A 143 3.89 -13.00 11.05
CA GLY A 143 3.67 -12.67 12.45
C GLY A 143 4.92 -12.78 13.34
N VAL A 144 6.08 -13.02 12.76
CA VAL A 144 7.38 -13.16 13.46
C VAL A 144 8.42 -12.15 12.99
N ALA A 145 8.02 -11.18 12.18
CA ALA A 145 8.93 -10.21 11.61
C ALA A 145 9.36 -9.17 12.67
N SER A 146 10.65 -8.82 12.71
CA SER A 146 11.17 -7.68 13.49
C SER A 146 10.85 -6.35 12.78
N GLN A 147 9.58 -6.15 12.47
CA GLN A 147 9.04 -4.96 11.82
C GLN A 147 8.13 -4.24 12.80
N GLU A 148 8.23 -2.91 12.84
CA GLU A 148 7.37 -2.07 13.66
C GLU A 148 5.97 -1.98 13.02
N GLN A 149 5.05 -2.82 13.51
CA GLN A 149 3.75 -3.02 12.85
C GLN A 149 2.88 -1.76 12.84
N TYR A 150 3.11 -0.82 13.77
CA TYR A 150 2.36 0.43 13.78
C TYR A 150 2.61 1.29 12.53
N TRP A 151 3.78 1.20 11.88
CA TRP A 151 4.01 1.90 10.61
C TRP A 151 3.13 1.36 9.50
N SER A 152 2.97 0.04 9.44
CA SER A 152 2.04 -0.60 8.51
C SER A 152 0.60 -0.20 8.79
N ALA A 153 0.20 -0.19 10.07
CA ALA A 153 -1.14 0.27 10.46
C ALA A 153 -1.40 1.72 10.07
N TYR A 154 -0.46 2.65 10.27
CA TYR A 154 -0.60 4.03 9.84
C TYR A 154 -0.73 4.15 8.31
N GLY A 155 0.11 3.44 7.55
CA GLY A 155 0.04 3.43 6.08
C GLY A 155 -1.32 2.95 5.56
N LEU A 156 -1.83 1.85 6.13
CA LEU A 156 -3.16 1.31 5.81
C LEU A 156 -4.28 2.27 6.22
N ALA A 157 -4.23 2.78 7.46
CA ALA A 157 -5.25 3.68 7.99
C ALA A 157 -5.40 4.94 7.13
N LYS A 158 -4.29 5.54 6.69
CA LYS A 158 -4.31 6.67 5.77
C LYS A 158 -4.96 6.32 4.43
N ALA A 159 -4.54 5.23 3.81
CA ALA A 159 -5.07 4.83 2.50
C ALA A 159 -6.57 4.53 2.57
N PHE A 160 -7.02 3.80 3.60
CA PHE A 160 -8.44 3.46 3.78
C PHE A 160 -9.31 4.69 4.05
N TRP A 161 -8.80 5.66 4.82
CA TRP A 161 -9.51 6.90 5.09
C TRP A 161 -9.64 7.78 3.84
N GLU A 162 -8.54 7.99 3.12
CA GLU A 162 -8.53 8.82 1.91
C GLU A 162 -9.43 8.25 0.82
N LEU A 163 -9.40 6.94 0.64
CA LEU A 163 -10.22 6.27 -0.37
C LEU A 163 -11.64 6.00 0.11
N ASP A 164 -11.97 6.33 1.36
CA ASP A 164 -13.31 6.10 1.93
C ASP A 164 -13.75 4.63 1.82
N LEU A 165 -12.94 3.72 2.35
CA LEU A 165 -13.14 2.29 2.19
C LEU A 165 -14.58 1.87 2.58
N ASP A 166 -15.27 1.23 1.63
CA ASP A 166 -16.65 0.73 1.78
C ASP A 166 -16.80 -0.78 1.53
N ILE A 167 -15.67 -1.49 1.57
CA ILE A 167 -15.59 -2.96 1.62
C ILE A 167 -14.83 -3.39 2.90
N PRO A 168 -15.14 -4.55 3.49
CA PRO A 168 -14.51 -4.98 4.73
C PRO A 168 -13.01 -5.20 4.56
N ALA A 169 -12.25 -4.91 5.62
CA ALA A 169 -10.82 -5.21 5.68
C ALA A 169 -10.46 -6.01 6.93
N VAL A 170 -9.68 -7.07 6.76
CA VAL A 170 -9.12 -7.88 7.86
C VAL A 170 -7.61 -7.89 7.73
N ILE A 171 -6.93 -7.35 8.73
CA ILE A 171 -5.48 -7.18 8.72
C ILE A 171 -4.87 -7.86 9.94
N ARG A 172 -3.99 -8.83 9.71
CA ARG A 172 -3.16 -9.46 10.75
C ARG A 172 -1.75 -8.88 10.70
N LEU A 173 -1.43 -8.07 11.70
CA LEU A 173 -0.14 -7.40 11.85
C LEU A 173 0.61 -8.01 13.03
N GLY A 174 1.32 -9.11 12.80
CA GLY A 174 2.11 -9.76 13.84
C GLY A 174 3.58 -9.33 13.82
N GLY A 175 4.13 -8.95 14.97
CA GLY A 175 5.51 -8.47 15.08
C GLY A 175 5.73 -7.55 16.28
N ASN A 176 6.70 -6.64 16.17
CA ASN A 176 6.89 -5.61 17.18
C ASN A 176 5.67 -4.70 17.20
N THR A 177 5.31 -4.20 18.39
CA THR A 177 4.27 -3.17 18.59
C THR A 177 2.90 -3.51 17.96
N GLU A 178 2.58 -4.80 17.79
CA GLU A 178 1.33 -5.29 17.19
C GLU A 178 0.07 -4.78 17.91
N ASP A 179 0.12 -4.65 19.25
CA ASP A 179 -1.00 -4.10 20.03
C ASP A 179 -1.38 -2.67 19.60
N ARG A 180 -0.36 -1.82 19.41
CA ARG A 180 -0.57 -0.45 18.93
C ARG A 180 -1.09 -0.45 17.50
N ALA A 181 -0.57 -1.35 16.65
CA ALA A 181 -1.00 -1.47 15.27
C ALA A 181 -2.50 -1.85 15.17
N VAL A 182 -2.94 -2.82 15.98
CA VAL A 182 -4.34 -3.23 16.07
C VAL A 182 -5.23 -2.10 16.59
N ASP A 183 -4.78 -1.37 17.63
CA ASP A 183 -5.51 -0.22 18.15
C ASP A 183 -5.73 0.88 17.10
N ILE A 184 -4.70 1.23 16.32
CA ILE A 184 -4.81 2.22 15.22
C ILE A 184 -5.89 1.81 14.22
N LEU A 185 -5.88 0.54 13.78
CA LEU A 185 -6.86 0.04 12.81
C LEU A 185 -8.28 0.04 13.39
N GLN A 186 -8.46 -0.37 14.65
CA GLN A 186 -9.76 -0.38 15.33
C GLN A 186 -10.32 1.03 15.55
N ARG A 187 -9.47 2.00 15.92
CA ARG A 187 -9.89 3.41 16.04
C ARG A 187 -10.27 3.98 14.67
N MET A 188 -9.48 3.71 13.63
CA MET A 188 -9.75 4.18 12.26
C MET A 188 -11.03 3.59 11.67
N SER A 189 -11.35 2.33 11.97
CA SER A 189 -12.56 1.64 11.54
C SER A 189 -13.85 2.44 11.81
N LYS A 190 -13.89 3.21 12.91
CA LYS A 190 -15.02 4.07 13.29
C LYS A 190 -15.25 5.28 12.36
N LEU A 191 -14.25 5.63 11.56
CA LEU A 191 -14.30 6.74 10.59
C LEU A 191 -14.61 6.27 9.17
N LEU A 192 -14.78 4.96 8.95
CA LEU A 192 -14.97 4.33 7.64
C LEU A 192 -16.39 3.81 7.47
N ARG A 193 -16.76 3.47 6.23
CA ARG A 193 -18.10 2.96 5.88
C ARG A 193 -18.20 1.44 5.97
N ALA A 194 -17.07 0.76 6.08
CA ALA A 194 -16.98 -0.69 6.23
C ALA A 194 -16.05 -1.06 7.39
N PRO A 195 -16.27 -2.22 8.02
CA PRO A 195 -15.47 -2.65 9.16
C PRO A 195 -14.02 -2.94 8.72
N VAL A 196 -13.09 -2.35 9.46
CA VAL A 196 -11.67 -2.71 9.44
C VAL A 196 -11.33 -3.36 10.78
N GLU A 197 -10.84 -4.61 10.73
CA GLU A 197 -10.48 -5.39 11.90
C GLU A 197 -8.98 -5.73 11.90
N GLY A 198 -8.31 -5.42 13.01
CA GLY A 198 -6.89 -5.71 13.24
C GLY A 198 -6.69 -6.95 14.13
N TYR A 199 -5.73 -7.79 13.78
CA TYR A 199 -5.38 -9.03 14.47
C TYR A 199 -3.88 -9.16 14.74
N ARG A 200 -3.51 -9.99 15.71
CA ARG A 200 -2.14 -10.19 16.21
C ARG A 200 -1.53 -11.47 15.65
N LYS A 201 -0.24 -11.71 15.96
CA LYS A 201 0.42 -12.97 15.58
C LYS A 201 -0.24 -14.23 16.15
N SER A 202 -0.89 -14.15 17.31
CA SER A 202 -1.59 -15.27 17.95
C SER A 202 -2.84 -15.72 17.20
N ASP A 203 -3.43 -14.83 16.42
CA ASP A 203 -4.60 -15.13 15.59
C ASP A 203 -4.12 -15.86 14.33
N THR A 204 -4.66 -17.05 14.08
CA THR A 204 -4.16 -17.88 12.97
C THR A 204 -4.67 -17.35 11.62
N PRO A 205 -3.93 -17.57 10.51
CA PRO A 205 -4.40 -17.23 9.16
C PRO A 205 -5.78 -17.81 8.83
N ALA A 206 -6.06 -19.05 9.27
CA ALA A 206 -7.36 -19.70 9.07
C ALA A 206 -8.49 -19.00 9.83
N PHE A 207 -8.25 -18.59 11.08
CA PHE A 207 -9.23 -17.86 11.89
C PHE A 207 -9.59 -16.52 11.25
N ILE A 208 -8.59 -15.71 10.89
CA ILE A 208 -8.85 -14.41 10.27
C ILE A 208 -9.48 -14.53 8.88
N ALA A 209 -9.17 -15.59 8.11
CA ALA A 209 -9.80 -15.84 6.80
C ALA A 209 -11.28 -16.22 6.95
N ALA A 210 -11.61 -17.02 7.96
CA ALA A 210 -13.01 -17.31 8.30
C ALA A 210 -13.75 -16.03 8.70
N ARG A 211 -13.14 -15.19 9.55
CA ARG A 211 -13.70 -13.90 9.93
C ARG A 211 -13.89 -12.95 8.75
N PHE A 212 -12.91 -12.88 7.85
CA PHE A 212 -13.02 -12.13 6.61
C PHE A 212 -14.23 -12.61 5.78
N ALA A 213 -14.44 -13.92 5.69
CA ALA A 213 -15.59 -14.48 4.96
C ALA A 213 -16.94 -14.06 5.56
N GLU A 214 -17.06 -13.99 6.89
CA GLU A 214 -18.25 -13.48 7.59
C GLU A 214 -18.51 -12.02 7.23
N LEU A 215 -17.49 -11.16 7.33
CA LEU A 215 -17.63 -9.74 7.03
C LEU A 215 -18.02 -9.48 5.57
N VAL A 216 -17.47 -10.24 4.63
CA VAL A 216 -17.83 -10.14 3.21
C VAL A 216 -19.28 -10.59 2.98
N ALA A 217 -19.74 -11.65 3.65
CA ALA A 217 -21.13 -12.08 3.56
C ALA A 217 -22.09 -11.01 4.11
N ASP A 218 -21.73 -10.38 5.24
CA ASP A 218 -22.50 -9.29 5.87
C ASP A 218 -22.53 -8.01 5.02
N ALA A 219 -21.52 -7.80 4.16
CA ALA A 219 -21.47 -6.69 3.22
C ALA A 219 -22.43 -6.83 2.01
N LYS A 220 -23.22 -7.93 1.94
CA LYS A 220 -24.32 -8.15 0.99
C LYS A 220 -23.96 -7.89 -0.49
N GLY A 221 -22.77 -8.34 -0.89
CA GLY A 221 -22.31 -8.22 -2.28
C GLY A 221 -21.79 -6.84 -2.66
N ALA A 222 -21.42 -6.00 -1.68
CA ALA A 222 -20.65 -4.78 -1.92
C ALA A 222 -19.39 -5.10 -2.75
N LYS A 223 -19.14 -4.25 -3.75
CA LYS A 223 -17.97 -4.33 -4.61
C LYS A 223 -17.28 -3.00 -4.63
N TRP A 224 -15.97 -3.05 -4.48
CA TRP A 224 -15.11 -1.90 -4.48
C TRP A 224 -15.09 -1.22 -5.85
N ARG A 225 -15.24 0.10 -5.83
CA ARG A 225 -15.02 0.97 -6.98
C ARG A 225 -13.83 1.88 -6.67
N PRO A 226 -12.75 1.82 -7.48
CA PRO A 226 -11.64 2.75 -7.34
C PRO A 226 -12.15 4.19 -7.47
N ARG A 227 -11.61 5.08 -6.65
CA ARG A 227 -12.03 6.50 -6.60
C ARG A 227 -10.88 7.39 -6.20
N SER A 228 -10.96 8.66 -6.59
CA SER A 228 -9.93 9.64 -6.24
C SER A 228 -9.86 9.85 -4.72
N PRO A 229 -8.67 10.17 -4.17
CA PRO A 229 -8.51 10.45 -2.75
C PRO A 229 -9.36 11.63 -2.30
N ARG A 230 -9.92 11.51 -1.10
CA ARG A 230 -10.55 12.65 -0.41
C ARG A 230 -9.49 13.68 -0.07
N VAL A 231 -9.70 14.90 -0.54
CA VAL A 231 -8.93 16.07 -0.10
C VAL A 231 -9.77 16.87 0.91
N PRO A 232 -9.25 17.13 2.13
CA PRO A 232 -9.95 17.93 3.13
C PRO A 232 -10.31 19.32 2.61
N LYS A 233 -11.47 19.84 3.04
CA LYS A 233 -11.99 21.12 2.52
C LYS A 233 -11.02 22.28 2.72
N PHE A 234 -10.34 22.34 3.88
CA PHE A 234 -9.45 23.46 4.23
C PHE A 234 -8.32 23.66 3.22
N VAL A 235 -7.85 22.58 2.57
CA VAL A 235 -6.78 22.65 1.55
C VAL A 235 -7.16 23.58 0.40
N LYS A 236 -8.46 23.68 0.06
CA LYS A 236 -8.96 24.52 -1.03
C LYS A 236 -9.63 25.81 -0.56
N SER A 237 -10.13 25.84 0.69
CA SER A 237 -11.03 26.88 1.17
C SER A 237 -10.51 27.72 2.33
N SER A 238 -9.36 27.37 2.90
CA SER A 238 -8.74 28.08 4.03
C SER A 238 -7.32 28.54 3.66
N PRO A 239 -6.84 29.68 4.19
CA PRO A 239 -5.41 29.93 4.28
C PRO A 239 -4.70 28.73 4.91
N ALA A 240 -3.71 28.19 4.19
CA ALA A 240 -2.97 27.02 4.64
C ALA A 240 -1.48 27.19 4.40
N THR A 241 -0.67 26.69 5.33
CA THR A 241 0.77 26.52 5.13
C THR A 241 0.98 25.22 4.38
N MET A 242 1.76 25.30 3.30
CA MET A 242 2.18 24.15 2.50
C MET A 242 3.67 23.89 2.74
N LEU A 243 4.02 22.71 3.24
CA LEU A 243 5.41 22.28 3.45
C LEU A 243 5.71 21.10 2.52
N PRO A 244 6.66 21.21 1.57
CA PRO A 244 6.93 20.15 0.61
C PRO A 244 7.54 18.91 1.29
N VAL A 245 7.17 17.73 0.80
CA VAL A 245 7.86 16.47 1.09
C VAL A 245 8.32 15.79 -0.20
N LYS A 246 9.13 14.72 -0.11
CA LYS A 246 9.77 14.09 -1.29
C LYS A 246 8.78 13.75 -2.42
N THR A 247 7.55 13.41 -2.07
CA THR A 247 6.51 12.90 -3.00
C THR A 247 5.14 13.42 -2.59
N GLY A 248 5.02 14.74 -2.43
CA GLY A 248 3.79 15.43 -2.09
C GLY A 248 4.03 16.64 -1.18
N CYS A 249 3.06 16.97 -0.32
CA CYS A 249 3.21 18.08 0.62
C CYS A 249 2.32 17.93 1.86
N VAL A 250 2.69 18.60 2.94
CA VAL A 250 1.86 18.77 4.14
C VAL A 250 1.10 20.08 4.03
N TRP A 251 -0.20 20.01 4.28
CA TRP A 251 -1.10 21.14 4.40
C TRP A 251 -1.52 21.34 5.86
N ILE A 252 -1.42 22.57 6.34
CA ILE A 252 -1.80 22.95 7.72
C ILE A 252 -2.70 24.16 7.66
N ASP A 253 -3.91 24.06 8.22
CA ASP A 253 -4.88 25.17 8.29
C ASP A 253 -4.36 26.26 9.23
N THR A 254 -4.00 27.43 8.68
CA THR A 254 -3.42 28.51 9.49
C THR A 254 -4.48 29.26 10.28
N LEU A 255 -5.75 29.22 9.87
CA LEU A 255 -6.84 29.81 10.64
C LEU A 255 -7.12 29.04 11.93
N GLN A 256 -6.94 27.72 11.90
CA GLN A 256 -7.17 26.85 13.05
C GLN A 256 -5.90 26.54 13.84
N TRP A 257 -4.75 27.11 13.44
CA TRP A 257 -3.44 26.73 13.97
C TRP A 257 -3.39 26.78 15.51
N GLN A 258 -3.91 27.84 16.14
CA GLN A 258 -3.88 27.97 17.60
C GLN A 258 -4.66 26.87 18.33
N GLN A 259 -5.71 26.32 17.71
CA GLN A 259 -6.51 25.22 18.26
C GLN A 259 -5.86 23.86 18.02
N ILE A 260 -5.19 23.67 16.88
CA ILE A 260 -4.66 22.36 16.45
C ILE A 260 -3.18 22.15 16.77
N ARG A 261 -2.43 23.23 17.08
CA ARG A 261 -0.96 23.19 17.25
C ARG A 261 -0.48 22.15 18.24
N LEU A 262 -1.08 22.04 19.42
CA LEU A 262 -0.59 21.17 20.49
C LEU A 262 -0.64 19.69 20.06
N VAL A 263 -1.66 19.34 19.28
CA VAL A 263 -1.83 17.97 18.79
C VAL A 263 -0.88 17.69 17.62
N ILE A 264 -0.68 18.66 16.73
CA ILE A 264 0.27 18.51 15.61
C ILE A 264 1.71 18.47 16.11
N GLU A 265 2.11 19.34 17.04
CA GLU A 265 3.45 19.33 17.63
C GLU A 265 3.74 18.01 18.34
N ALA A 266 2.78 17.49 19.11
CA ALA A 266 2.92 16.21 19.81
C ALA A 266 3.02 15.01 18.84
N ASN A 267 2.16 14.95 17.82
CA ASN A 267 2.10 13.78 16.93
C ASN A 267 3.10 13.83 15.77
N SER A 268 3.59 15.01 15.39
CA SER A 268 4.66 15.15 14.40
C SER A 268 6.05 14.85 14.98
N GLY A 269 6.16 14.56 16.28
CA GLY A 269 7.45 14.31 16.93
C GLY A 269 8.37 15.53 16.91
N GLY A 270 7.80 16.74 16.96
CA GLY A 270 8.54 18.00 16.89
C GLY A 270 9.02 18.39 15.50
N LEU A 271 8.55 17.73 14.43
CA LEU A 271 8.87 18.11 13.05
C LEU A 271 8.20 19.42 12.61
N ILE A 272 7.07 19.75 13.23
CA ILE A 272 6.32 20.99 13.00
C ILE A 272 6.22 21.73 14.33
N LEU A 273 6.50 23.03 14.30
CA LEU A 273 6.55 23.90 15.46
C LEU A 273 5.86 25.22 15.18
N ASP A 274 5.41 25.91 16.22
CA ASP A 274 5.05 27.32 16.15
C ASP A 274 6.31 28.19 15.98
N ARG A 275 6.35 29.00 14.92
CA ARG A 275 7.29 30.11 14.75
C ARG A 275 6.50 31.37 14.48
N ASP A 276 6.56 32.30 15.42
CA ASP A 276 5.87 33.60 15.36
C ASP A 276 4.35 33.47 15.10
N GLY A 277 3.71 32.46 15.71
CA GLY A 277 2.26 32.25 15.61
C GLY A 277 1.81 31.51 14.35
N ALA A 278 2.74 30.96 13.56
CA ALA A 278 2.46 30.18 12.36
C ALA A 278 3.18 28.81 12.38
N PRO A 279 2.62 27.78 11.73
CA PRO A 279 3.28 26.48 11.64
C PRO A 279 4.49 26.55 10.72
N ALA A 280 5.62 25.99 11.16
CA ALA A 280 6.86 25.91 10.41
C ALA A 280 7.57 24.56 10.62
N ALA A 281 8.33 24.12 9.61
CA ALA A 281 9.20 22.95 9.73
C ALA A 281 10.35 23.21 10.72
N ALA A 282 10.63 22.22 11.57
CA ALA A 282 11.74 22.27 12.53
C ALA A 282 13.11 22.05 11.87
N LEU A 283 13.12 21.29 10.77
CA LEU A 283 14.33 20.87 10.04
C LEU A 283 14.55 21.70 8.77
N SER A 284 15.69 21.49 8.12
CA SER A 284 15.91 21.97 6.75
C SER A 284 14.90 21.36 5.78
N THR A 285 14.64 22.02 4.64
CA THR A 285 13.67 21.56 3.65
C THR A 285 13.99 20.15 3.14
N GLU A 286 15.27 19.84 2.89
CA GLU A 286 15.71 18.53 2.40
C GLU A 286 15.50 17.42 3.45
N GLU A 287 15.86 17.68 4.71
CA GLU A 287 15.69 16.70 5.79
C GLU A 287 14.21 16.47 6.10
N PHE A 288 13.42 17.55 6.21
CA PHE A 288 11.98 17.48 6.43
C PHE A 288 11.28 16.66 5.34
N ALA A 289 11.71 16.82 4.08
CA ALA A 289 11.10 16.13 2.96
C ALA A 289 11.20 14.60 3.03
N THR A 290 12.13 14.06 3.83
CA THR A 290 12.31 12.61 4.04
C THR A 290 11.49 12.03 5.19
N LYS A 291 10.79 12.87 5.97
CA LYS A 291 10.04 12.49 7.19
C LYS A 291 8.58 12.11 6.91
N ASP A 292 8.37 11.50 5.76
CA ASP A 292 7.04 11.14 5.26
C ASP A 292 6.28 10.19 6.20
N SER A 293 6.97 9.28 6.88
CA SER A 293 6.35 8.28 7.75
C SER A 293 5.83 8.90 9.05
N GLU A 294 6.63 9.75 9.69
CA GLU A 294 6.26 10.49 10.89
C GLU A 294 5.11 11.47 10.62
N LEU A 295 5.18 12.20 9.49
CA LEU A 295 4.12 13.11 9.06
C LEU A 295 2.82 12.35 8.72
N LEU A 296 2.93 11.14 8.17
CA LEU A 296 1.81 10.26 7.87
C LEU A 296 1.13 9.79 9.17
N ALA A 297 1.92 9.37 10.16
CA ALA A 297 1.38 9.03 11.48
C ALA A 297 0.70 10.23 12.14
N CYS A 298 1.28 11.44 12.02
CA CYS A 298 0.67 12.67 12.52
C CYS A 298 -0.69 12.95 11.86
N ASP A 299 -0.81 12.77 10.54
CA ASP A 299 -2.07 12.92 9.82
C ASP A 299 -3.14 11.98 10.35
N VAL A 300 -2.81 10.69 10.47
CA VAL A 300 -3.73 9.69 11.01
C VAL A 300 -4.15 10.03 12.43
N GLU A 301 -3.22 10.38 13.33
CA GLU A 301 -3.58 10.71 14.72
C GLU A 301 -4.41 12.01 14.82
N CYS A 302 -4.16 13.00 13.97
CA CYS A 302 -5.03 14.18 13.88
C CYS A 302 -6.47 13.77 13.53
N ARG A 303 -6.66 12.84 12.58
CA ARG A 303 -8.00 12.35 12.23
C ARG A 303 -8.67 11.58 13.35
N LEU A 304 -7.91 10.71 14.02
CA LEU A 304 -8.42 9.95 15.16
C LEU A 304 -8.79 10.86 16.33
N ALA A 305 -8.18 12.05 16.43
CA ALA A 305 -8.53 13.10 17.38
C ALA A 305 -9.66 14.04 16.90
N GLY A 306 -10.22 13.85 15.69
CA GLY A 306 -11.26 14.72 15.13
C GLY A 306 -10.75 16.08 14.64
N ILE A 307 -9.45 16.20 14.36
CA ILE A 307 -8.80 17.42 13.86
C ILE A 307 -8.74 17.35 12.33
N GLU A 308 -9.38 18.31 11.67
CA GLU A 308 -9.41 18.38 10.20
C GLU A 308 -8.36 19.32 9.59
N GLY A 309 -7.62 20.09 10.40
CA GLY A 309 -6.69 21.13 9.93
C GLY A 309 -5.27 20.66 9.58
N PHE A 310 -5.05 19.35 9.47
CA PHE A 310 -3.77 18.76 9.04
C PHE A 310 -4.03 17.70 7.96
N TYR A 311 -3.20 17.71 6.92
CA TYR A 311 -3.30 16.74 5.84
C TYR A 311 -1.94 16.54 5.19
N LEU A 312 -1.48 15.29 5.12
CA LEU A 312 -0.32 14.94 4.33
C LEU A 312 -0.79 14.46 2.95
N GLU A 313 -0.59 15.23 1.90
CA GLU A 313 -0.81 14.76 0.54
C GLU A 313 0.40 13.96 0.08
N LEU A 314 0.20 12.70 -0.31
CA LEU A 314 1.24 11.85 -0.90
C LEU A 314 0.83 11.40 -2.30
N ASP A 315 1.69 11.65 -3.26
CA ASP A 315 1.47 11.25 -4.64
C ASP A 315 1.76 9.75 -4.83
N VAL A 316 0.93 9.13 -5.66
CA VAL A 316 1.20 7.82 -6.26
C VAL A 316 1.10 7.98 -7.78
N PRO A 317 2.16 8.47 -8.44
CA PRO A 317 2.13 8.79 -9.87
C PRO A 317 1.57 7.64 -10.71
N GLY A 318 0.64 7.96 -11.62
CA GLY A 318 -0.06 7.00 -12.48
C GLY A 318 -1.28 6.31 -11.88
N VAL A 319 -1.42 6.22 -10.54
CA VAL A 319 -2.64 5.60 -9.94
C VAL A 319 -3.85 6.50 -10.11
N ASP A 320 -3.71 7.79 -9.81
CA ASP A 320 -4.84 8.72 -9.86
C ASP A 320 -5.30 9.01 -11.29
N GLU A 321 -4.40 8.92 -12.26
CA GLU A 321 -4.72 8.95 -13.69
C GLU A 321 -5.52 7.71 -14.12
N LEU A 322 -5.16 6.53 -13.59
CA LEU A 322 -5.86 5.27 -13.89
C LEU A 322 -7.29 5.26 -13.29
N ILE A 323 -7.46 5.88 -12.12
CA ILE A 323 -8.76 5.97 -11.45
C ILE A 323 -9.63 7.10 -12.02
N GLY A 324 -9.04 8.27 -12.25
CA GLY A 324 -9.73 9.46 -12.78
C GLY A 324 -9.97 9.41 -14.29
N GLY A 325 -9.18 8.61 -15.01
CA GLY A 325 -9.28 8.36 -16.45
C GLY A 325 -10.33 7.33 -16.84
N GLY A 326 -11.31 7.06 -15.97
CA GLY A 326 -12.51 6.31 -16.33
C GLY A 326 -13.31 7.02 -17.42
N LEU A 327 -12.94 6.78 -18.68
CA LEU A 327 -13.76 6.91 -19.88
C LEU A 327 -13.88 5.53 -20.53
#